data_AF-A0A9P7FPY5-F1
#
_entry.id   AF-A0A9P7FPY5-F1
#
_cell.length_a   1.000
_cell.length_b   1.000
_cell.length_c   1.000
_cell.angle_alpha   90.00
_cell.angle_beta   90.00
_cell.angle_gamma   90.00
#
_symmetry.space_group_name_H-M   'P 1'
#
loop_
_entity.id
_entity.type
_entity.pdbx_description
1 polymer ?
#
loop_
_entity_poly.entity_id
_entity_poly.type
_entity_poly.pdbx_seq_one_letter_code
_entity_poly.pdbx_strand_id
1 'polypeptide(L)'
;MLTKCKTANTYATIQRTFTGSTLTDILAPYSDQTIAVAKKLGVPLLPLLADCRAYVQKLGKADAQKFNLDSDTTNKDTTHLNALGWKYFGRMVADEVKKNVPALAANIKADTALSAKIAAGTL
;
A
#
# COMPACT_ATOMS: atom_id res chain seq x y z
N MET A 1 18.48 4.13 -29.54
CA MET A 1 18.46 3.08 -28.48
C MET A 1 17.14 3.19 -27.74
N LEU A 2 16.25 2.19 -27.83
CA LEU A 2 15.08 2.15 -26.95
C LEU A 2 15.56 1.83 -25.54
N THR A 3 15.51 2.82 -24.64
CA THR A 3 15.71 2.59 -23.21
C THR A 3 14.61 1.64 -22.76
N LYS A 4 14.96 0.37 -22.47
CA LYS A 4 13.99 -0.60 -21.93
C LYS A 4 13.40 0.00 -20.65
N CYS A 5 12.09 0.25 -20.65
CA CYS A 5 11.37 0.65 -19.45
C CYS A 5 11.57 -0.46 -18.40
N LYS A 6 12.10 -0.14 -17.23
CA LYS A 6 12.21 -1.09 -16.12
C LYS A 6 10.83 -1.22 -15.48
N THR A 7 10.14 -2.32 -15.77
CA THR A 7 8.84 -2.64 -15.15
C THR A 7 9.05 -2.98 -13.68
N ALA A 8 8.25 -2.41 -12.79
CA ALA A 8 8.10 -2.87 -11.42
C ALA A 8 6.65 -3.35 -11.24
N ASN A 9 6.46 -4.54 -10.67
CA ASN A 9 5.12 -5.06 -10.42
C ASN A 9 4.64 -4.66 -9.03
N THR A 10 3.52 -3.96 -8.99
CA THR A 10 2.74 -3.61 -7.80
C THR A 10 1.43 -4.40 -7.78
N TYR A 11 0.88 -4.64 -6.60
CA TYR A 11 -0.48 -5.17 -6.45
C TYR A 11 -1.39 -4.19 -5.68
N ALA A 12 -2.71 -4.42 -5.73
CA ALA A 12 -3.78 -3.64 -5.13
C ALA A 12 -3.59 -3.30 -3.64
N THR A 13 -4.13 -2.15 -3.26
CA THR A 13 -4.27 -1.73 -1.86
C THR A 13 -5.30 -2.59 -1.12
N ILE A 14 -5.13 -2.73 0.20
CA ILE A 14 -6.05 -3.52 1.02
C ILE A 14 -7.42 -2.85 1.19
N GLN A 15 -8.49 -3.65 1.19
CA GLN A 15 -9.81 -3.20 1.62
C GLN A 15 -9.84 -3.04 3.14
N ARG A 16 -10.48 -1.96 3.62
CA ARG A 16 -10.53 -1.64 5.06
C ARG A 16 -11.69 -2.34 5.77
N THR A 17 -11.78 -3.66 5.55
CA THR A 17 -12.86 -4.52 6.08
C THR A 17 -12.33 -5.33 7.26
N PHE A 18 -13.11 -5.42 8.34
CA PHE A 18 -12.68 -6.06 9.59
C PHE A 18 -13.76 -7.01 10.12
N THR A 19 -13.33 -8.17 10.61
CA THR A 19 -14.12 -9.06 11.44
C THR A 19 -13.64 -8.91 12.89
N GLY A 20 -14.41 -8.19 13.71
CA GLY A 20 -13.95 -7.75 15.01
C GLY A 20 -12.74 -6.80 14.90
N SER A 21 -11.63 -7.15 15.53
CA SER A 21 -10.35 -6.42 15.47
C SER A 21 -9.41 -6.93 14.37
N THR A 22 -9.80 -7.96 13.63
CA THR A 22 -8.94 -8.60 12.62
C THR A 22 -9.29 -8.08 11.23
N LEU A 23 -8.29 -7.56 10.53
CA LEU A 23 -8.38 -7.13 9.14
C LEU A 23 -8.59 -8.36 8.24
N THR A 24 -9.62 -8.32 7.41
CA THR A 24 -9.90 -9.37 6.43
C THR A 24 -9.06 -9.16 5.18
N ASP A 25 -8.49 -10.23 4.62
CA ASP A 25 -7.73 -10.19 3.38
C ASP A 25 -8.24 -11.24 2.40
N ILE A 26 -8.99 -10.79 1.39
CA ILE A 26 -9.46 -11.62 0.27
C ILE A 26 -8.58 -11.47 -0.98
N LEU A 27 -7.53 -10.64 -0.89
CA LEU A 27 -6.71 -10.22 -2.02
C LEU A 27 -5.39 -11.01 -2.11
N ALA A 28 -5.00 -11.70 -1.03
CA ALA A 28 -3.81 -12.53 -0.96
C ALA A 28 -3.63 -13.49 -2.16
N PRO A 29 -4.65 -14.24 -2.65
CA PRO A 29 -4.46 -15.14 -3.79
C PRO A 29 -4.02 -14.44 -5.08
N TYR A 30 -4.49 -13.20 -5.31
CA TYR A 30 -4.10 -12.40 -6.48
C TYR A 30 -2.70 -11.80 -6.31
N SER A 31 -2.33 -11.44 -5.09
CA SER A 31 -0.97 -11.03 -4.75
C SER A 31 0.02 -12.18 -5.01
N ASP A 32 -0.30 -13.41 -4.62
CA ASP A 32 0.54 -14.58 -4.84
C ASP A 32 0.81 -14.82 -6.33
N GLN A 33 -0.21 -14.66 -7.18
CA GLN A 33 -0.04 -14.74 -8.63
C GLN A 33 0.87 -13.64 -9.18
N THR A 34 0.73 -12.41 -8.68
CA THR A 34 1.59 -11.27 -9.08
C THR A 34 3.05 -11.51 -8.69
N ILE A 35 3.27 -12.04 -7.49
CA ILE A 35 4.59 -12.44 -6.98
C ILE A 35 5.19 -13.53 -7.88
N ALA A 36 4.40 -14.54 -8.24
CA ALA A 36 4.86 -15.61 -9.12
C ALA A 36 5.28 -15.07 -10.50
N VAL A 37 4.51 -14.14 -11.08
CA VAL A 37 4.86 -13.49 -12.35
C VAL A 37 6.12 -12.63 -12.21
N ALA A 38 6.24 -11.83 -11.15
CA ALA A 38 7.42 -11.01 -10.92
C ALA A 38 8.70 -11.85 -10.82
N LYS A 39 8.63 -12.96 -10.07
CA LYS A 39 9.72 -13.95 -9.97
C LYS A 39 10.06 -14.56 -11.33
N LYS A 40 9.04 -15.00 -12.10
CA LYS A 40 9.23 -15.60 -13.43
C LYS A 40 9.91 -14.64 -14.41
N LEU A 41 9.55 -13.35 -14.36
CA LEU A 41 10.08 -12.33 -15.26
C LEU A 41 11.38 -11.67 -14.76
N GLY A 42 11.79 -11.95 -13.52
CA GLY A 42 12.97 -11.33 -12.92
C GLY A 42 12.84 -9.81 -12.74
N VAL A 43 11.62 -9.31 -12.52
CA VAL A 43 11.36 -7.87 -12.33
C VAL A 43 11.24 -7.54 -10.83
N PRO A 44 11.57 -6.31 -10.41
CA PRO A 44 11.34 -5.86 -9.04
C PRO A 44 9.88 -6.04 -8.62
N LEU A 45 9.70 -6.55 -7.41
CA LEU A 45 8.41 -6.73 -6.76
C LEU A 45 8.28 -5.69 -5.64
N LEU A 46 7.15 -4.97 -5.62
CA LEU A 46 6.77 -4.14 -4.49
C LEU A 46 5.68 -4.88 -3.69
N PRO A 47 5.98 -5.40 -2.47
CA PRO A 47 5.05 -6.18 -1.64
C PRO A 47 3.93 -5.35 -0.98
N LEU A 48 3.31 -4.43 -1.73
CA LEU A 48 2.41 -3.39 -1.22
C LEU A 48 1.22 -3.94 -0.40
N LEU A 49 0.66 -5.09 -0.77
CA LEU A 49 -0.44 -5.70 -0.01
C LEU A 49 -0.01 -6.01 1.42
N ALA A 50 1.15 -6.64 1.59
CA ALA A 50 1.65 -7.05 2.88
C ALA A 50 1.90 -5.84 3.78
N ASP A 51 2.51 -4.78 3.24
CA ASP A 51 2.79 -3.55 3.98
C ASP A 51 1.51 -2.80 4.34
N CYS A 52 0.58 -2.65 3.39
CA CYS A 52 -0.72 -2.04 3.65
C CYS A 52 -1.51 -2.82 4.69
N ARG A 53 -1.52 -4.16 4.62
CA ARG A 53 -2.21 -5.02 5.58
C ARG A 53 -1.62 -4.87 6.97
N ALA A 54 -0.28 -4.87 7.09
CA ALA A 54 0.41 -4.68 8.35
C ALA A 54 0.09 -3.31 8.97
N TYR A 55 0.13 -2.25 8.16
CA TYR A 55 -0.21 -0.89 8.62
C TYR A 55 -1.67 -0.80 9.07
N VAL A 56 -2.63 -1.19 8.22
CA VAL A 56 -4.07 -1.11 8.53
C VAL A 56 -4.46 -1.97 9.72
N GLN A 57 -3.86 -3.16 9.86
CA GLN A 57 -4.08 -4.02 11.03
C GLN A 57 -3.55 -3.37 12.31
N LYS A 58 -2.38 -2.72 12.25
CA LYS A 58 -1.77 -2.04 13.40
C LYS A 58 -2.52 -0.76 13.78
N LEU A 59 -2.98 -0.01 12.78
CA LEU A 59 -3.76 1.21 12.93
C LEU A 59 -5.14 0.93 13.55
N GLY A 60 -5.73 -0.22 13.22
CA GLY A 60 -7.01 -0.66 13.73
C GLY A 60 -8.20 -0.04 13.00
N LYS A 61 -9.38 -0.63 13.21
CA LYS A 61 -10.59 -0.36 12.43
C LYS A 61 -11.01 1.11 12.42
N ALA A 62 -11.09 1.73 13.60
CA ALA A 62 -11.61 3.09 13.73
C ALA A 62 -10.77 4.11 12.95
N ASP A 63 -9.44 4.04 13.09
CA ASP A 63 -8.54 4.95 12.39
C ASP A 63 -8.38 4.57 10.92
N ALA A 64 -8.36 3.28 10.58
CA ALA A 64 -8.31 2.84 9.18
C ALA A 64 -9.52 3.31 8.37
N GLN A 65 -10.72 3.29 8.96
CA GLN A 65 -11.95 3.73 8.27
C GLN A 65 -11.97 5.24 7.99
N LYS A 66 -11.12 6.05 8.64
CA LYS A 66 -10.93 7.47 8.29
C LYS A 66 -10.31 7.66 6.89
N PHE A 67 -9.83 6.60 6.25
CA PHE A 67 -9.34 6.65 4.87
C PHE A 67 -10.41 6.33 3.82
N ASN A 68 -11.61 5.88 4.21
CA ASN A 68 -12.68 5.57 3.26
C ASN A 68 -13.09 6.82 2.49
N LEU A 69 -13.39 6.67 1.20
CA LEU A 69 -13.79 7.79 0.33
C LEU A 69 -14.95 8.60 0.94
N ASP A 70 -15.90 7.89 1.53
CA ASP A 70 -17.11 8.44 2.10
C ASP A 70 -17.07 8.49 3.64
N SER A 71 -15.88 8.62 4.24
CA SER A 71 -15.65 8.63 5.70
C SER A 71 -16.52 9.63 6.45
N ASP A 72 -16.85 10.75 5.80
CA ASP A 72 -17.60 11.86 6.38
C ASP A 72 -19.12 11.68 6.22
N THR A 73 -19.56 10.60 5.57
CA THR A 73 -20.97 10.30 5.31
C THR A 73 -21.33 8.87 5.71
N THR A 74 -21.42 7.93 4.78
CA THR A 74 -21.88 6.57 5.07
C THR A 74 -20.77 5.66 5.61
N ASN A 75 -19.51 6.01 5.33
CA ASN A 75 -18.32 5.27 5.71
C ASN A 75 -18.37 3.78 5.30
N LYS A 76 -18.96 3.50 4.13
CA LYS A 76 -19.16 2.15 3.59
C LYS A 76 -18.21 1.82 2.45
N ASP A 77 -17.59 2.81 1.82
CA ASP A 77 -16.64 2.58 0.74
C ASP A 77 -15.26 2.17 1.31
N THR A 78 -15.12 0.88 1.56
CA THR A 78 -13.86 0.28 2.05
C THR A 78 -12.84 0.02 0.95
N THR A 79 -13.13 0.40 -0.30
CA THR A 79 -12.25 0.20 -1.46
C THR A 79 -11.56 1.50 -1.83
N HIS A 80 -12.31 2.56 -2.12
CA HIS A 80 -11.75 3.84 -2.55
C HIS A 80 -11.24 4.66 -1.36
N LEU A 81 -10.11 5.32 -1.57
CA LEU A 81 -9.45 6.16 -0.58
C LEU A 81 -9.91 7.62 -0.72
N ASN A 82 -10.05 8.32 0.40
CA ASN A 82 -10.12 9.78 0.42
C ASN A 82 -8.70 10.41 0.35
N ALA A 83 -8.63 11.74 0.44
CA ALA A 83 -7.35 12.47 0.36
C ALA A 83 -6.34 12.08 1.44
N LEU A 84 -6.79 11.80 2.67
CA LEU A 84 -5.91 11.32 3.74
C LEU A 84 -5.36 9.92 3.40
N GLY A 85 -6.23 9.04 2.92
CA GLY A 85 -5.87 7.71 2.44
C GLY A 85 -4.82 7.76 1.32
N TRP A 86 -5.00 8.60 0.30
CA TRP A 86 -4.02 8.78 -0.78
C TRP A 86 -2.65 9.19 -0.26
N LYS A 87 -2.60 10.09 0.73
CA LYS A 87 -1.34 10.53 1.33
C LYS A 87 -0.59 9.36 1.98
N TYR A 88 -1.27 8.59 2.83
CA TYR A 88 -0.67 7.46 3.56
C TYR A 88 -0.27 6.32 2.63
N PHE A 89 -1.18 5.87 1.76
CA PHE A 89 -0.93 4.76 0.86
C PHE A 89 0.08 5.13 -0.24
N GLY A 90 0.05 6.38 -0.73
CA GLY A 90 1.06 6.90 -1.65
C GLY A 90 2.46 6.92 -1.05
N ARG A 91 2.58 7.23 0.25
CA ARG A 91 3.87 7.15 0.96
C ARG A 91 4.38 5.72 1.07
N MET A 92 3.52 4.74 1.37
CA MET A 92 3.90 3.32 1.39
C MET A 92 4.44 2.87 0.03
N VAL A 93 3.77 3.23 -1.08
CA VAL A 93 4.26 2.96 -2.44
C VAL A 93 5.63 3.59 -2.65
N ALA A 94 5.79 4.86 -2.28
CA ALA A 94 7.02 5.58 -2.48
C ALA A 94 8.20 5.04 -1.63
N ASP A 95 7.92 4.49 -0.44
CA ASP A 95 8.92 3.80 0.39
C ASP A 95 9.36 2.47 -0.23
N GLU A 96 8.41 1.66 -0.71
CA GLU A 96 8.72 0.41 -1.41
C GLU A 96 9.46 0.65 -2.74
N VAL A 97 9.13 1.71 -3.49
CA VAL A 97 9.90 2.10 -4.68
C VAL A 97 11.34 2.43 -4.32
N LYS A 98 11.58 3.24 -3.28
CA LYS A 98 12.94 3.57 -2.84
C LYS A 98 13.74 2.33 -2.44
N LYS A 99 13.09 1.39 -1.76
CA LYS A 99 13.72 0.15 -1.25
C LYS A 99 14.03 -0.86 -2.36
N ASN A 100 13.07 -1.12 -3.25
CA ASN A 100 13.19 -2.21 -4.23
C ASN A 100 13.59 -1.73 -5.63
N VAL A 101 13.53 -0.42 -5.90
CA VAL A 101 13.97 0.19 -7.15
C VAL A 101 14.91 1.38 -6.86
N PRO A 102 16.13 1.14 -6.33
CA PRO A 102 17.03 2.22 -5.90
C PRO A 102 17.36 3.26 -6.98
N ALA A 103 17.34 2.84 -8.25
CA ALA A 103 17.54 3.73 -9.39
C ALA A 103 16.50 4.87 -9.48
N LEU A 104 15.31 4.70 -8.89
CA LEU A 104 14.28 5.73 -8.84
C LEU A 104 14.30 6.55 -7.54
N ALA A 105 15.12 6.19 -6.56
CA ALA A 105 15.07 6.78 -5.22
C ALA A 105 15.30 8.31 -5.22
N ALA A 106 16.16 8.80 -6.12
CA ALA A 106 16.44 10.24 -6.26
C ALA A 106 15.21 11.06 -6.73
N ASN A 107 14.23 10.41 -7.37
CA ASN A 107 13.00 11.06 -7.86
C ASN A 107 11.89 11.08 -6.81
N ILE A 108 12.10 10.47 -5.64
CA ILE A 108 11.09 10.36 -4.59
C ILE A 108 11.38 11.40 -3.51
N LYS A 109 10.49 12.38 -3.39
CA LYS A 109 10.52 13.35 -2.28
C LYS A 109 10.44 12.60 -0.94
N ALA A 110 11.36 12.92 -0.04
CA ALA A 110 11.36 12.35 1.30
C ALA A 110 10.20 12.90 2.15
N ASP A 111 9.60 12.03 2.95
CA ASP A 111 8.65 12.37 4.01
C ASP A 111 8.85 11.39 5.17
N THR A 112 9.96 11.55 5.88
CA THR A 112 10.37 10.65 6.96
C THR A 112 9.39 10.67 8.13
N ALA A 113 8.73 11.81 8.37
CA ALA A 113 7.70 11.93 9.39
C ALA A 113 6.50 11.03 9.08
N LEU A 114 5.99 11.05 7.84
CA LEU A 114 4.88 10.19 7.45
C LEU A 114 5.28 8.71 7.41
N SER A 115 6.48 8.37 6.91
CA SER A 115 6.99 7.00 6.97
C SER A 115 7.10 6.49 8.41
N ALA A 116 7.51 7.34 9.36
CA ALA A 116 7.56 6.98 10.78
C ALA A 116 6.16 6.74 11.37
N LYS A 117 5.17 7.56 11.00
CA LYS A 117 3.77 7.32 11.41
C LYS A 117 3.22 6.00 10.87
N ILE A 118 3.51 5.67 9.61
CA ILE A 118 3.14 4.39 9.00
C ILE A 118 3.78 3.22 9.76
N ALA A 119 5.09 3.28 10.01
CA ALA A 119 5.80 2.26 10.79
C ALA A 119 5.23 2.12 12.21
N ALA A 120 4.82 3.22 12.83
CA ALA A 120 4.19 3.24 14.14
C ALA A 120 2.73 2.78 14.14
N GLY A 121 2.05 2.72 12.99
CA GLY A 121 0.61 2.41 12.92
C GLY A 121 -0.27 3.55 13.42
N THR A 122 0.07 4.80 13.08
CA THR A 122 -0.63 6.00 13.57
C THR A 122 -1.02 6.96 12.42
N LEU A 123 -1.86 7.97 12.73
CA LEU A 123 -2.28 9.07 11.84
C LEU A 123 -1.52 10.38 12.09
#